data_AF-A0A2X1N9V2-F1
#
_entry.id   AF-A0A2X1N9V2-F1
#
_cell.length_a   1.000
_cell.length_b   1.000
_cell.length_c   1.000
_cell.angle_alpha   90.00
_cell.angle_beta   90.00
_cell.angle_gamma   90.00
#
_symmetry.space_group_name_H-M   'P 1'
#
loop_
_entity.id
_entity.type
_entity.pdbx_description
1 polymer ?
#
loop_
_entity_poly.entity_id
_entity_poly.type
_entity_poly.pdbx_seq_one_letter_code
_entity_poly.pdbx_strand_id
1 'polypeptide(L)'
;MVACTGIPLWVRLEITGEVDPHTGWIIDFAELKAAFKPTYERLDHHYLNDIPGLENPTSEVLAKWIWDQVKPVVPLLSAVMVKENLHRRLYLSRRMIRVCRRSISLK
;
A
#
# COMPACT_ATOMS: atom_id res chain seq x y z
N MET A 1 -1.64 7.51 -9.44
CA MET A 1 -2.97 8.08 -9.21
C MET A 1 -3.99 7.05 -9.67
N VAL A 2 -4.61 6.34 -8.73
CA VAL A 2 -5.48 5.20 -9.08
C VAL A 2 -6.91 5.71 -9.28
N ALA A 3 -7.50 5.46 -10.45
CA ALA A 3 -8.68 6.18 -10.93
C ALA A 3 -9.90 5.26 -11.05
N CYS A 4 -10.66 5.09 -9.95
CA CYS A 4 -11.93 4.36 -10.03
C CYS A 4 -13.17 5.25 -10.05
N THR A 5 -13.05 6.49 -9.58
CA THR A 5 -14.16 7.44 -9.46
C THR A 5 -13.82 8.83 -10.02
N GLY A 6 -12.67 8.95 -10.70
CA GLY A 6 -12.07 10.24 -11.08
C GLY A 6 -11.39 10.98 -9.92
N ILE A 7 -11.29 10.36 -8.74
CA ILE A 7 -10.73 10.96 -7.53
C ILE A 7 -9.34 10.37 -7.23
N PRO A 8 -8.36 11.18 -6.79
CA PRO A 8 -7.03 10.68 -6.44
C PRO A 8 -7.03 9.79 -5.18
N LEU A 9 -6.61 8.54 -5.36
CA LEU A 9 -6.35 7.60 -4.28
C LEU A 9 -4.91 7.70 -3.77
N TRP A 10 -4.74 7.64 -2.45
CA TRP A 10 -3.44 7.56 -1.79
C TRP A 10 -3.22 6.15 -1.25
N VAL A 11 -2.11 5.54 -1.62
CA VAL A 11 -1.69 4.23 -1.12
C VAL A 11 -0.42 4.41 -0.29
N ARG A 12 -0.42 3.87 0.92
CA ARG A 12 0.77 3.76 1.78
C ARG A 12 1.07 2.29 2.02
N LEU A 13 2.31 1.91 1.72
CA LEU A 13 2.87 0.61 2.07
C LEU A 13 3.71 0.78 3.33
N GLU A 14 3.50 -0.09 4.30
CA GLU A 14 4.31 -0.15 5.51
C GLU A 14 5.06 -1.47 5.52
N ILE A 15 6.33 -1.41 5.89
CA ILE A 15 7.22 -2.57 5.99
C ILE A 15 7.72 -2.68 7.42
N THR A 16 7.97 -3.90 7.86
CA THR A 16 8.56 -4.16 9.17
C THR A 16 9.56 -5.30 9.04
N GLY A 17 10.78 -5.05 9.50
CA GLY A 17 11.89 -5.97 9.41
C GLY A 17 13.05 -5.47 10.27
N GLU A 18 14.10 -6.26 10.31
CA GLU A 18 15.35 -5.87 10.97
C GLU A 18 16.12 -4.88 10.09
N VAL A 19 16.85 -3.98 10.72
CA VAL A 19 17.70 -3.02 10.03
C VAL A 19 19.00 -3.72 9.67
N ASP A 20 19.38 -3.68 8.40
CA ASP A 20 20.65 -4.23 7.95
C ASP A 20 21.82 -3.41 8.56
N PRO A 21 22.78 -4.04 9.25
CA PRO A 21 23.86 -3.32 9.95
C PRO A 21 24.84 -2.59 9.03
N HIS A 22 24.90 -2.94 7.74
CA HIS A 22 25.85 -2.37 6.79
C HIS A 22 25.26 -1.15 6.06
N THR A 23 24.02 -1.26 5.60
CA THR A 23 23.29 -0.21 4.87
C THR A 23 22.56 0.75 5.81
N GLY A 24 22.21 0.28 7.02
CA GLY A 24 21.50 1.06 8.03
C GLY A 24 19.99 1.17 7.81
N TRP A 25 19.41 0.53 6.78
CA TRP A 25 17.98 0.54 6.46
C TRP A 25 17.42 -0.89 6.39
N ILE A 26 16.08 -1.03 6.34
CA ILE A 26 15.41 -2.35 6.20
C ILE A 26 15.41 -2.80 4.73
N ILE A 27 15.08 -1.89 3.82
CA ILE A 27 15.09 -2.06 2.37
C ILE A 27 15.26 -0.67 1.73
N ASP A 28 15.86 -0.61 0.55
CA ASP A 28 15.90 0.63 -0.22
C ASP A 28 14.49 1.03 -0.69
N PHE A 29 14.15 2.32 -0.59
CA PHE A 29 12.91 2.86 -1.14
C PHE A 29 12.79 2.66 -2.66
N ALA A 30 13.90 2.71 -3.39
CA ALA A 30 13.93 2.45 -4.83
C ALA A 30 13.54 1.00 -5.15
N GLU A 31 14.01 0.03 -4.35
CA GLU A 31 13.64 -1.38 -4.49
C GLU A 31 12.16 -1.59 -4.18
N LEU A 32 11.65 -1.00 -3.09
CA LEU A 32 10.22 -1.07 -2.76
C LEU A 32 9.35 -0.46 -3.87
N LYS A 33 9.78 0.67 -4.45
CA LYS A 33 9.10 1.32 -5.57
C LYS A 33 9.13 0.45 -6.82
N ALA A 34 10.26 -0.18 -7.11
CA ALA A 34 10.41 -1.10 -8.24
C ALA A 34 9.51 -2.33 -8.09
N ALA A 35 9.46 -2.93 -6.90
CA ALA A 35 8.59 -4.07 -6.60
C ALA A 35 7.11 -3.72 -6.70
N PHE A 36 6.72 -2.50 -6.32
CA PHE A 36 5.33 -2.04 -6.41
C PHE A 36 4.92 -1.58 -7.82
N LYS A 37 5.88 -1.24 -8.69
CA LYS A 37 5.63 -0.65 -10.02
C LYS A 37 4.65 -1.47 -10.88
N PRO A 38 4.75 -2.81 -11.00
CA PRO A 38 3.81 -3.58 -11.83
C PRO A 38 2.36 -3.48 -11.32
N THR A 39 2.17 -3.47 -10.00
CA THR A 39 0.86 -3.29 -9.38
C THR A 39 0.35 -1.86 -9.59
N TYR A 40 1.22 -0.87 -9.46
CA TYR A 40 0.90 0.54 -9.71
C TYR A 40 0.43 0.78 -11.15
N GLU A 41 1.13 0.24 -12.15
CA GLU A 41 0.80 0.43 -13.58
C GLU A 41 -0.57 -0.14 -13.96
N ARG A 42 -1.00 -1.22 -13.29
CA ARG A 42 -2.35 -1.78 -13.47
C ARG A 42 -3.45 -0.90 -12.87
N LEU A 43 -3.12 -0.10 -11.88
CA LEU A 43 -4.04 0.72 -11.11
C LEU A 43 -4.11 2.17 -11.65
N ASP A 44 -2.99 2.71 -12.08
CA ASP A 44 -2.86 4.07 -12.61
C ASP A 44 -3.53 4.18 -13.97
N HIS A 45 -4.41 5.17 -14.16
CA HIS A 45 -5.13 5.42 -15.43
C HIS A 45 -5.99 4.24 -15.95
N HIS A 46 -6.37 3.29 -15.10
CA HIS A 46 -7.25 2.18 -15.45
C HIS A 46 -8.54 2.20 -14.62
N TYR A 47 -9.64 1.75 -15.23
CA TYR A 47 -10.88 1.48 -14.51
C TYR A 47 -10.68 0.25 -13.61
N LEU A 48 -10.72 0.42 -12.28
CA LEU A 48 -10.47 -0.71 -11.38
C LEU A 48 -11.53 -1.80 -11.48
N ASN A 49 -12.76 -1.45 -11.86
CA ASN A 49 -13.83 -2.44 -12.09
C ASN A 49 -13.46 -3.50 -13.13
N ASP A 50 -12.56 -3.18 -14.07
CA ASP A 50 -12.11 -4.09 -15.13
C ASP A 50 -10.96 -4.99 -14.67
N ILE A 51 -10.40 -4.74 -13.49
CA ILE A 51 -9.31 -5.52 -12.92
C ILE A 51 -9.91 -6.71 -12.16
N PRO A 52 -9.50 -7.96 -12.47
CA PRO A 52 -9.96 -9.13 -11.74
C PRO A 52 -9.71 -9.01 -10.23
N GLY A 53 -10.77 -9.22 -9.44
CA GLY A 53 -10.77 -9.07 -7.99
C GLY A 53 -11.04 -7.65 -7.48
N LEU A 54 -11.30 -6.69 -8.36
CA LEU A 54 -11.69 -5.30 -8.06
C LEU A 54 -13.03 -4.92 -8.70
N GLU A 55 -13.90 -5.88 -8.99
CA GLU A 55 -15.22 -5.67 -9.60
C GLU A 55 -16.12 -4.76 -8.75
N ASN A 56 -15.88 -4.70 -7.43
CA ASN A 56 -16.46 -3.75 -6.50
C ASN A 56 -15.35 -3.07 -5.66
N PRO A 57 -14.72 -2.01 -6.18
CA PRO A 57 -13.46 -1.48 -5.66
C PRO A 57 -13.67 -0.51 -4.50
N THR A 58 -14.16 -1.00 -3.37
CA THR A 58 -14.14 -0.22 -2.13
C THR A 58 -12.70 -0.07 -1.61
N SER A 59 -12.44 0.92 -0.75
CA SER A 59 -11.14 1.11 -0.11
C SER A 59 -10.60 -0.17 0.56
N GLU A 60 -11.47 -0.95 1.18
CA GLU A 60 -11.13 -2.21 1.86
C GLU A 60 -10.75 -3.32 0.87
N VAL A 61 -11.51 -3.45 -0.22
CA VAL A 61 -11.25 -4.40 -1.29
C VAL A 61 -9.94 -4.06 -1.99
N LEU A 62 -9.71 -2.78 -2.30
CA LEU A 62 -8.48 -2.31 -2.92
C LEU A 62 -7.26 -2.52 -2.02
N ALA A 63 -7.36 -2.23 -0.71
CA ALA A 63 -6.26 -2.45 0.23
C ALA A 63 -5.88 -3.93 0.31
N LYS A 64 -6.89 -4.82 0.38
CA LYS A 64 -6.66 -6.27 0.37
C LYS A 64 -6.06 -6.73 -0.95
N TRP A 65 -6.57 -6.24 -2.07
CA TRP A 65 -6.06 -6.62 -3.39
C TRP A 65 -4.60 -6.22 -3.56
N ILE A 66 -4.24 -4.98 -3.20
CA ILE A 66 -2.85 -4.50 -3.22
C ILE A 66 -1.98 -5.37 -2.32
N TRP A 67 -2.45 -5.72 -1.12
CA TRP A 67 -1.75 -6.65 -0.24
C TRP A 67 -1.47 -7.98 -0.92
N ASP A 68 -2.48 -8.59 -1.54
CA ASP A 68 -2.35 -9.89 -2.19
C ASP A 68 -1.38 -9.86 -3.38
N GLN A 69 -1.29 -8.73 -4.10
CA GLN A 69 -0.32 -8.57 -5.18
C GLN A 69 1.11 -8.30 -4.67
N VAL A 70 1.27 -7.55 -3.58
CA VAL A 70 2.58 -7.04 -3.13
C VAL A 70 3.23 -7.95 -2.09
N LYS A 71 2.47 -8.61 -1.22
CA LYS A 71 3.02 -9.48 -0.16
C LYS A 71 3.92 -10.61 -0.68
N PRO A 72 3.66 -11.26 -1.82
CA PRO A 72 4.55 -12.29 -2.37
C PRO A 72 5.89 -11.74 -2.82
N VAL A 73 5.94 -10.50 -3.33
CA VAL A 73 7.17 -9.85 -3.83
C VAL A 73 7.91 -9.05 -2.76
N VAL A 74 7.19 -8.56 -1.73
CA VAL A 74 7.75 -7.85 -0.57
C VAL A 74 7.30 -8.57 0.71
N PRO A 75 8.02 -9.61 1.15
CA PRO A 75 7.67 -10.39 2.35
C PRO A 75 7.62 -9.54 3.63
N LEU A 76 8.37 -8.44 3.69
CA LEU A 76 8.42 -7.50 4.81
C LEU A 76 7.21 -6.57 4.91
N LEU A 77 6.29 -6.62 3.93
CA LEU A 77 5.06 -5.81 3.95
C LEU A 77 4.22 -6.14 5.19
N SER A 78 3.97 -5.12 6.02
CA SER A 78 3.27 -5.25 7.30
C SER A 78 1.91 -4.56 7.31
N ALA A 79 1.71 -3.50 6.50
CA ALA A 79 0.40 -2.91 6.28
C ALA A 79 0.25 -2.27 4.89
N VAL A 80 -1.00 -2.20 4.43
CA VAL A 80 -1.41 -1.43 3.25
C VAL A 80 -2.56 -0.51 3.66
N MET A 81 -2.42 0.77 3.39
CA MET A 81 -3.47 1.77 3.63
C MET A 81 -3.88 2.41 2.33
N VAL A 82 -5.19 2.47 2.09
CA VAL A 82 -5.81 3.15 0.97
C VAL A 82 -6.64 4.31 1.50
N LYS A 83 -6.54 5.46 0.85
CA LYS A 83 -7.30 6.66 1.22
C LYS A 83 -7.88 7.32 -0.02
N GLU A 84 -9.21 7.33 -0.10
CA GLU A 84 -9.99 7.88 -1.21
C GLU A 84 -10.08 9.41 -1.25
N ASN A 85 -10.02 10.09 -0.10
CA ASN A 85 -10.18 11.53 -0.03
C ASN A 85 -9.48 12.10 1.20
N LEU A 86 -8.90 13.32 1.10
CA LEU A 86 -8.13 13.94 2.19
C LEU A 86 -8.89 14.02 3.54
N HIS A 87 -10.22 13.93 3.53
CA HIS A 87 -11.11 14.10 4.69
C HIS A 87 -11.63 12.80 5.36
N ARG A 88 -11.47 11.60 4.77
CA ARG A 88 -11.83 10.32 5.43
C ARG A 88 -10.65 9.37 5.42
N ARG A 89 -10.33 8.76 6.57
CA ARG A 89 -9.23 7.80 6.73
C ARG A 89 -9.82 6.46 7.18
N LEU A 90 -9.66 5.42 6.36
CA LEU A 90 -10.02 4.04 6.71
C LEU A 90 -8.71 3.25 6.93
N TYR A 91 -8.65 2.53 8.05
CA TYR A 91 -7.53 1.66 8.40
C TYR A 91 -8.03 0.21 8.34
N LEU A 92 -7.47 -0.61 7.45
CA LEU A 92 -7.66 -2.05 7.52
C LEU A 92 -6.40 -2.70 8.08
N SER A 93 -6.44 -3.04 9.36
CA SER A 93 -5.49 -3.96 9.98
C SER A 93 -6.28 -5.17 10.45
N ARG A 94 -6.01 -6.36 9.89
CA ARG A 94 -6.50 -7.63 10.42
C ARG A 94 -5.68 -7.98 11.67
N ARG A 95 -5.90 -7.22 12.75
CA ARG A 95 -5.72 -7.49 14.19
C ARG A 95 -5.47 -6.17 14.90
N MET A 96 -6.34 -5.84 15.87
CA MET A 96 -6.05 -4.87 16.91
C MET A 96 -4.75 -5.25 17.63
N ILE A 97 -3.65 -4.54 17.35
CA ILE A 97 -2.49 -4.45 18.24
C ILE A 97 -2.03 -2.99 18.22
N ARG A 98 -2.04 -2.33 19.38
CA ARG A 98 -1.30 -1.07 19.59
C ARG A 98 0.16 -1.32 19.19
N VAL A 99 0.62 -0.72 18.10
CA VAL A 99 2.06 -0.63 17.82
C VAL A 99 2.50 0.81 18.01
N CYS A 100 3.54 0.92 18.82
CA CYS A 100 4.14 2.10 19.40
C CYS A 100 4.38 3.23 18.37
N ARG A 101 4.02 4.46 18.75
CA ARG A 101 4.31 5.69 18.01
C ARG A 101 5.83 5.86 17.85
N ARG A 102 6.35 5.67 16.63
CA ARG A 102 7.38 6.55 16.06
C ARG A 102 7.14 6.71 14.56
N SER A 103 6.20 7.58 14.24
CA SER A 103 6.04 8.14 12.91
C SER A 103 7.24 9.03 12.61
N ILE A 104 8.19 8.55 11.80
CA ILE A 104 9.13 9.44 11.12
C ILE A 104 8.34 10.10 10.00
N SER A 105 7.95 11.35 10.25
CA SER A 105 7.40 12.25 9.23
C SER A 105 8.60 12.79 8.46
N LEU A 106 8.81 12.30 7.23
CA LEU A 106 9.71 12.96 6.29
C LEU A 106 9.09 14.33 5.98
N LYS A 107 9.85 15.40 6.25
CA LYS A 107 9.58 16.74 5.74
C LYS A 107 9.85 16.79 4.24
#